data_AF-A0A316A4C2-F1
#
_entry.id   AF-A0A316A4C2-F1
#
_cell.length_a   1.000
_cell.length_b   1.000
_cell.length_c   1.000
_cell.angle_alpha   90.00
_cell.angle_beta   90.00
_cell.angle_gamma   90.00
#
_symmetry.space_group_name_H-M   'P 1'
#
loop_
_entity.id
_entity.type
_entity.pdbx_description
1 polymer ?
#
loop_
_entity_poly.entity_id
_entity_poly.type
_entity_poly.pdbx_seq_one_letter_code
_entity_poly.pdbx_strand_id
1 'polypeptide(L)'
;MSKVSKYLDDPTVLKLHPNPAQARFLFTVMDNQADFMGANGLGYQTGFRATFNGGRGSGKTNVLMRLLAESALELPRAKLGLASMTFRHVQDVVLSQSRKVLEEYGLHEYEPKHRPWGHYVINRRPPDGWWQPWEGINTYENCMSFKNGFTVVFLSADRADTARGLNLDQLFMDESFRLKESFYNTVLRKTVRANKFSYKDRRKHRKGLNHPLHWLIADFTSAAWTPEQQWIYRTEELMKKDPQRYFFMESTPYDNLMNLPGNWIESEREASETEMAFEIEVLNRRIEKLENAYYSGLSYAKHTYSEMYDYQFDDQKRLYIHKRTDYDVLKPLDISLDFNASFTCMVVAQESNKELRFIDNLFVKKSDSTLVEALGKAFCKKYSAHR
;
A
#
# COMPACT_ATOMS: atom_id res chain seq x y z
N MET A 1 24.03 21.63 12.15
CA MET A 1 23.62 21.41 10.74
C MET A 1 22.90 20.08 10.68
N SER A 2 21.64 20.04 10.24
CA SER A 2 20.91 18.78 10.11
C SER A 2 21.65 17.87 9.12
N LYS A 3 21.63 16.55 9.34
CA LYS A 3 22.27 15.59 8.42
C LYS A 3 21.80 15.76 6.96
N VAL A 4 20.63 16.37 6.76
CA VAL A 4 20.05 16.73 5.46
C VAL A 4 20.93 17.73 4.69
N SER A 5 21.52 18.73 5.35
CA SER A 5 22.36 19.74 4.68
C SER A 5 23.66 19.16 4.12
N LYS A 6 24.24 18.15 4.79
CA LYS A 6 25.52 17.56 4.34
C LYS A 6 25.43 16.84 2.99
N TYR A 7 24.24 16.36 2.60
CA TYR A 7 24.02 15.65 1.35
C TYR A 7 23.64 16.55 0.17
N LEU A 8 23.14 17.76 0.43
CA LEU A 8 22.79 18.72 -0.63
C LEU A 8 24.03 19.40 -1.24
N ASP A 9 25.14 19.44 -0.48
CA ASP A 9 26.35 20.21 -0.82
C ASP A 9 27.55 19.36 -1.28
N ASP A 10 27.44 18.02 -1.34
CA ASP A 10 28.54 17.14 -1.75
C ASP A 10 28.59 16.96 -3.29
N PRO A 11 29.65 17.45 -3.98
CA PRO A 11 29.77 17.35 -5.44
C PRO A 11 30.09 15.93 -5.95
N THR A 12 30.38 14.97 -5.07
CA THR A 12 30.59 13.55 -5.41
C THR A 12 29.33 12.71 -5.31
N VAL A 13 28.26 13.28 -4.74
CA VAL A 13 26.94 12.66 -4.66
C VAL A 13 26.12 13.10 -5.86
N LEU A 14 25.57 12.13 -6.58
CA LEU A 14 24.60 12.34 -7.63
C LEU A 14 23.45 13.23 -7.12
N LYS A 15 23.32 14.45 -7.66
CA LYS A 15 22.30 15.41 -7.24
C LYS A 15 20.91 14.96 -7.71
N LEU A 16 20.27 14.16 -6.87
CA LEU A 16 18.83 13.96 -6.90
C LEU A 16 18.19 15.31 -6.56
N HIS A 17 17.08 15.69 -7.22
CA HIS A 17 16.30 16.89 -6.85
C HIS A 17 15.05 16.55 -6.02
N PRO A 18 15.12 15.80 -4.89
CA PRO A 18 13.97 15.68 -4.01
C PRO A 18 13.80 16.99 -3.25
N ASN A 19 12.57 17.47 -3.16
CA ASN A 19 12.23 18.56 -2.25
C ASN A 19 12.42 18.09 -0.77
N PRO A 20 12.40 19.00 0.23
CA PRO A 20 12.62 18.64 1.63
C PRO A 20 11.67 17.55 2.17
N ALA A 21 10.40 17.53 1.75
CA ALA A 21 9.43 16.52 2.17
C ALA A 21 9.75 15.14 1.56
N GLN A 22 10.06 15.10 0.27
CA GLN A 22 10.51 13.87 -0.42
C GLN A 22 11.80 13.32 0.20
N ALA A 23 12.76 14.20 0.46
CA ALA A 23 14.03 13.86 1.12
C ALA A 23 13.79 13.32 2.54
N ARG A 24 12.89 13.95 3.31
CA ARG A 24 12.52 13.49 4.66
C ARG A 24 12.01 12.05 4.63
N PHE A 25 11.14 11.69 3.69
CA PHE A 25 10.66 10.31 3.56
C PHE A 25 11.79 9.34 3.26
N LEU A 26 12.55 9.61 2.19
CA LEU A 26 13.63 8.73 1.73
C LEU A 26 14.66 8.51 2.83
N PHE A 27 15.13 9.58 3.49
CA PHE A 27 16.10 9.47 4.56
C PHE A 27 15.53 8.74 5.78
N THR A 28 14.29 9.00 6.17
CA THR A 28 13.70 8.29 7.33
C THR A 28 13.65 6.78 7.07
N VAL A 29 13.28 6.39 5.85
CA VAL A 29 13.25 4.99 5.44
C VAL A 29 14.66 4.40 5.37
N MET A 30 15.60 5.07 4.70
CA MET A 30 16.96 4.56 4.52
C MET A 30 17.78 4.55 5.83
N ASP A 31 17.47 5.45 6.77
CA ASP A 31 18.20 5.55 8.03
C ASP A 31 17.53 4.85 9.21
N ASN A 32 16.38 4.18 9.01
CA ASN A 32 15.67 3.51 10.09
C ASN A 32 16.57 2.50 10.84
N GLN A 33 16.24 2.29 12.12
CA GLN A 33 16.96 1.41 13.03
C GLN A 33 16.01 0.40 13.68
N ALA A 34 15.04 -0.09 12.91
CA ALA A 34 13.99 -0.97 13.41
C ALA A 34 14.53 -2.39 13.67
N ASP A 35 15.36 -2.56 14.69
CA ASP A 35 16.11 -3.79 14.91
C ASP A 35 15.45 -4.75 15.89
N PHE A 36 15.59 -6.02 15.57
CA PHE A 36 15.20 -7.15 16.40
C PHE A 36 16.47 -7.93 16.76
N MET A 37 16.77 -8.03 18.05
CA MET A 37 17.82 -8.92 18.50
C MET A 37 17.27 -10.35 18.59
N GLY A 38 17.77 -11.23 17.72
CA GLY A 38 17.41 -12.64 17.74
C GLY A 38 18.05 -13.37 18.92
N ALA A 39 17.44 -14.50 19.32
CA ALA A 39 17.97 -15.38 20.35
C ALA A 39 19.36 -15.95 20.03
N ASN A 40 19.76 -15.93 18.76
CA ASN A 40 21.10 -16.32 18.30
C ASN A 40 22.16 -15.20 18.41
N GLY A 41 21.82 -14.07 19.05
CA GLY A 41 22.72 -12.94 19.26
C GLY A 41 22.94 -12.06 18.02
N LEU A 42 22.25 -12.33 16.90
CA LEU A 42 22.31 -11.51 15.69
C LEU A 42 21.16 -10.50 15.67
N GLY A 43 21.47 -9.25 15.27
CA GLY A 43 20.46 -8.24 14.95
C GLY A 43 19.84 -8.49 13.57
N TYR A 44 18.52 -8.40 13.47
CA TYR A 44 17.74 -8.47 12.25
C TYR A 44 16.92 -7.20 12.10
N GLN A 45 16.46 -6.91 10.88
CA GLN A 45 15.40 -5.94 10.69
C GLN A 45 14.07 -6.53 11.20
N THR A 46 13.29 -5.80 12.00
CA THR A 46 11.93 -6.14 12.48
C THR A 46 10.84 -6.02 11.41
N GLY A 47 11.21 -5.48 10.24
CA GLY A 47 10.31 -4.87 9.26
C GLY A 47 9.98 -3.42 9.62
N PHE A 48 10.01 -2.55 8.62
CA PHE A 48 9.66 -1.13 8.75
C PHE A 48 8.46 -0.81 7.86
N ARG A 49 7.47 -0.08 8.40
CA ARG A 49 6.26 0.31 7.67
C ARG A 49 6.24 1.83 7.51
N ALA A 50 6.29 2.30 6.27
CA ALA A 50 6.30 3.73 5.95
C ALA A 50 5.12 4.11 5.05
N THR A 51 4.47 5.25 5.32
CA THR A 51 3.38 5.78 4.50
C THR A 51 3.66 7.23 4.12
N PHE A 52 3.70 7.51 2.82
CA PHE A 52 3.71 8.85 2.24
C PHE A 52 2.28 9.17 1.79
N ASN A 53 1.54 9.95 2.57
CA ASN A 53 0.20 10.41 2.23
C ASN A 53 0.30 11.81 1.63
N GLY A 54 0.00 11.99 0.34
CA GLY A 54 0.05 13.32 -0.25
C GLY A 54 -0.81 13.48 -1.47
N GLY A 55 -1.29 14.71 -1.67
CA GLY A 55 -2.22 15.07 -2.73
C GLY A 55 -1.58 14.99 -4.12
N ARG A 56 -2.36 15.33 -5.15
CA ARG A 56 -1.85 15.52 -6.51
C ARG A 56 -0.77 16.61 -6.50
N GLY A 57 0.27 16.43 -7.31
CA GLY A 57 1.38 17.37 -7.36
C GLY A 57 2.38 17.28 -6.19
N SER A 58 2.15 16.50 -5.13
CA SER A 58 3.10 16.36 -3.98
C SER A 58 4.42 15.66 -4.31
N GLY A 59 4.49 14.92 -5.43
CA GLY A 59 5.67 14.18 -5.85
C GLY A 59 5.80 12.77 -5.27
N LYS A 60 4.75 12.22 -4.64
CA LYS A 60 4.73 10.85 -4.07
C LYS A 60 5.24 9.75 -5.02
N THR A 61 4.84 9.77 -6.29
CA THR A 61 5.28 8.76 -7.29
C THR A 61 6.77 8.87 -7.61
N ASN A 62 7.33 10.09 -7.58
CA ASN A 62 8.77 10.30 -7.73
C ASN A 62 9.53 9.65 -6.57
N VAL A 63 9.05 9.83 -5.34
CA VAL A 63 9.62 9.21 -4.13
C VAL A 63 9.57 7.68 -4.21
N LEU A 64 8.43 7.11 -4.64
CA LEU A 64 8.29 5.66 -4.87
C LEU A 64 9.38 5.14 -5.81
N MET A 65 9.65 5.85 -6.91
CA MET A 65 10.64 5.41 -7.90
C MET A 65 12.08 5.60 -7.45
N ARG A 66 12.36 6.66 -6.67
CA ARG A 66 13.67 6.83 -6.03
C ARG A 66 13.93 5.71 -5.03
N LEU A 67 12.96 5.41 -4.17
CA LEU A 67 13.08 4.31 -3.21
C LEU A 67 13.25 2.94 -3.89
N LEU A 68 12.62 2.74 -5.05
CA LEU A 68 12.87 1.55 -5.89
C LEU A 68 14.30 1.51 -6.40
N ALA A 69 14.83 2.63 -6.90
CA ALA A 69 16.22 2.71 -7.37
C ALA A 69 17.22 2.43 -6.23
N GLU A 70 17.03 3.04 -5.06
CA GLU A 70 17.84 2.76 -3.86
C GLU A 70 17.79 1.27 -3.48
N SER A 71 16.59 0.68 -3.51
CA SER A 71 16.42 -0.75 -3.23
C SER A 71 17.14 -1.63 -4.24
N ALA A 72 17.08 -1.27 -5.53
CA ALA A 72 17.78 -2.02 -6.57
C ALA A 72 19.31 -1.97 -6.41
N LEU A 73 19.85 -0.85 -5.92
CA LEU A 73 21.29 -0.67 -5.70
C LEU A 73 21.78 -1.34 -4.41
N GLU A 74 21.00 -1.23 -3.32
CA GLU A 74 21.42 -1.68 -1.98
C GLU A 74 21.04 -3.13 -1.68
N LEU A 75 20.03 -3.70 -2.36
CA LEU A 75 19.54 -5.06 -2.13
C LEU A 75 19.70 -5.95 -3.37
N PRO A 76 20.93 -6.24 -3.84
CA PRO A 76 21.12 -7.10 -4.99
C PRO A 76 20.42 -8.45 -4.81
N ARG A 77 19.81 -8.93 -5.90
CA ARG A 77 19.05 -10.17 -5.96
C ARG A 77 17.80 -10.23 -5.06
N ALA A 78 17.37 -9.11 -4.45
CA ALA A 78 16.11 -9.06 -3.72
C ALA A 78 14.90 -9.06 -4.67
N LYS A 79 13.74 -9.41 -4.12
CA LYS A 79 12.45 -9.34 -4.81
C LYS A 79 11.53 -8.32 -4.16
N LEU A 80 11.15 -7.28 -4.90
CA LEU A 80 10.21 -6.25 -4.50
C LEU A 80 8.85 -6.52 -5.15
N GLY A 81 7.77 -6.51 -4.37
CA GLY A 81 6.41 -6.43 -4.91
C GLY A 81 6.02 -4.96 -5.10
N LEU A 82 5.56 -4.58 -6.29
CA LEU A 82 4.95 -3.27 -6.54
C LEU A 82 3.46 -3.46 -6.81
N ALA A 83 2.62 -3.11 -5.83
CA ALA A 83 1.19 -3.36 -5.86
C ALA A 83 0.38 -2.12 -6.22
N SER A 84 -0.66 -2.31 -7.03
CA SER A 84 -1.74 -1.34 -7.23
C SER A 84 -3.05 -2.07 -7.58
N MET A 85 -4.09 -1.31 -7.95
CA MET A 85 -5.40 -1.86 -8.31
C MET A 85 -5.30 -2.84 -9.49
N THR A 86 -4.70 -2.38 -10.59
CA THR A 86 -4.60 -3.13 -11.84
C THR A 86 -3.15 -3.26 -12.29
N PHE A 87 -2.81 -4.33 -13.03
CA PHE A 87 -1.48 -4.44 -13.65
C PHE A 87 -1.16 -3.28 -14.57
N ARG A 88 -2.16 -2.80 -15.33
CA ARG A 88 -1.99 -1.66 -16.24
C ARG A 88 -1.58 -0.42 -15.46
N HIS A 89 -2.21 -0.16 -14.31
CA HIS A 89 -1.85 0.98 -13.48
C HIS A 89 -0.41 0.89 -12.97
N VAL A 90 0.03 -0.29 -12.49
CA VAL A 90 1.43 -0.49 -12.09
C VAL A 90 2.39 -0.28 -13.26
N GLN A 91 2.05 -0.82 -14.44
CA GLN A 91 2.85 -0.62 -15.64
C GLN A 91 2.91 0.85 -16.04
N ASP A 92 1.81 1.59 -15.98
CA ASP A 92 1.77 3.02 -16.31
C ASP A 92 2.66 3.82 -15.34
N VAL A 93 2.62 3.54 -14.04
CA VAL A 93 3.50 4.16 -13.03
C VAL A 93 4.98 3.90 -13.36
N VAL A 94 5.33 2.64 -13.61
CA VAL A 94 6.71 2.25 -13.94
C VAL A 94 7.12 2.87 -15.28
N LEU A 95 6.35 2.70 -16.34
CA LEU A 95 6.72 3.15 -17.68
C LEU A 95 6.77 4.67 -17.81
N SER A 96 5.88 5.41 -17.14
CA SER A 96 5.81 6.87 -17.25
C SER A 96 6.85 7.61 -16.41
N GLN A 97 7.20 7.11 -15.21
CA GLN A 97 8.06 7.83 -14.27
C GLN A 97 9.41 7.14 -13.99
N SER A 98 9.51 5.82 -14.13
CA SER A 98 10.75 5.12 -13.75
C SER A 98 11.92 5.51 -14.64
N ARG A 99 11.72 5.73 -15.95
CA ARG A 99 12.82 6.05 -16.87
C ARG A 99 13.59 7.28 -16.44
N LYS A 100 12.89 8.41 -16.23
CA LYS A 100 13.50 9.66 -15.78
C LYS A 100 14.27 9.47 -14.46
N VAL A 101 13.63 8.86 -13.46
CA VAL A 101 14.25 8.68 -12.15
C VAL A 101 15.43 7.74 -12.21
N LEU A 102 15.31 6.59 -12.88
CA LEU A 102 16.40 5.62 -13.02
C LEU A 102 17.58 6.21 -13.80
N GLU A 103 17.33 7.00 -14.83
CA GLU A 103 18.39 7.72 -15.54
C GLU A 103 19.13 8.72 -14.66
N GLU A 104 18.43 9.40 -13.74
CA GLU A 104 19.11 10.21 -12.71
C GLU A 104 20.08 9.33 -11.91
N TYR A 105 19.68 8.11 -11.54
CA TYR A 105 20.56 7.11 -10.90
C TYR A 105 21.62 6.45 -11.83
N GLY A 106 21.72 6.87 -13.09
CA GLY A 106 22.61 6.26 -14.09
C GLY A 106 22.15 4.86 -14.56
N LEU A 107 20.91 4.48 -14.25
CA LEU A 107 20.31 3.21 -14.59
C LEU A 107 19.48 3.35 -15.87
N HIS A 108 20.00 2.78 -16.95
CA HIS A 108 19.35 2.80 -18.27
C HIS A 108 18.69 1.47 -18.63
N GLU A 109 17.56 1.52 -19.34
CA GLU A 109 16.93 0.32 -19.88
C GLU A 109 17.84 -0.33 -20.93
N TYR A 110 17.99 -1.65 -20.84
CA TYR A 110 18.74 -2.46 -21.79
C TYR A 110 18.01 -2.54 -23.14
N GLU A 111 18.73 -2.17 -24.19
CA GLU A 111 18.30 -2.30 -25.57
C GLU A 111 19.42 -2.99 -26.36
N PRO A 112 19.21 -4.20 -26.90
CA PRO A 112 20.29 -4.98 -27.52
C PRO A 112 21.12 -4.21 -28.57
N LYS A 113 20.46 -3.34 -29.33
CA LYS A 113 21.08 -2.59 -30.43
C LYS A 113 21.66 -1.24 -29.98
N HIS A 114 20.95 -0.50 -29.12
CA HIS A 114 21.29 0.89 -28.80
C HIS A 114 21.99 1.03 -27.44
N ARG A 115 21.65 0.17 -26.47
CA ARG A 115 22.18 0.19 -25.11
C ARG A 115 22.41 -1.24 -24.59
N PRO A 116 23.37 -1.98 -25.17
CA PRO A 116 23.70 -3.34 -24.72
C PRO A 116 24.30 -3.36 -23.30
N TRP A 117 24.75 -2.21 -22.80
CA TRP A 117 25.27 -2.03 -21.44
C TRP A 117 24.17 -1.70 -20.41
N GLY A 118 22.90 -1.63 -20.79
CA GLY A 118 21.80 -1.27 -19.89
C GLY A 118 21.67 -2.19 -18.67
N HIS A 119 20.94 -1.70 -17.68
CA HIS A 119 20.94 -2.22 -16.31
C HIS A 119 19.64 -2.92 -15.92
N TYR A 120 18.56 -2.69 -16.65
CA TYR A 120 17.28 -3.35 -16.39
C TYR A 120 16.50 -3.63 -17.68
N VAL A 121 15.53 -4.53 -17.58
CA VAL A 121 14.50 -4.78 -18.61
C VAL A 121 13.12 -4.80 -17.96
N ILE A 122 12.08 -4.45 -18.71
CA ILE A 122 10.67 -4.51 -18.27
C ILE A 122 9.91 -5.48 -19.17
N ASN A 123 9.05 -6.32 -18.59
CA ASN A 123 8.13 -7.23 -19.27
C ASN A 123 8.80 -8.21 -20.26
N ARG A 124 10.06 -8.57 -20.01
CA ARG A 124 10.82 -9.52 -20.83
C ARG A 124 11.92 -10.18 -20.03
N ARG A 125 12.35 -11.36 -20.50
CA ARG A 125 13.47 -12.09 -19.92
C ARG A 125 14.75 -11.24 -19.99
N PRO A 126 15.52 -11.11 -18.90
CA PRO A 126 16.81 -10.43 -18.91
C PRO A 126 17.82 -11.20 -19.78
N PRO A 127 18.83 -10.51 -20.34
CA PRO A 127 19.91 -11.15 -21.09
C PRO A 127 20.63 -12.25 -20.30
N ASP A 128 21.21 -13.21 -21.02
CA ASP A 128 22.03 -14.25 -20.43
C ASP A 128 23.22 -13.64 -19.66
N GLY A 129 23.57 -14.26 -18.52
CA GLY A 129 24.63 -13.81 -17.64
C GLY A 129 24.21 -12.75 -16.61
N TRP A 130 23.00 -12.18 -16.69
CA TRP A 130 22.46 -11.36 -15.61
C TRP A 130 22.17 -12.22 -14.39
N TRP A 131 22.38 -11.65 -13.20
CA TRP A 131 22.04 -12.35 -11.96
C TRP A 131 20.52 -12.52 -11.85
N GLN A 132 20.12 -13.57 -11.13
CA GLN A 132 18.73 -13.88 -10.84
C GLN A 132 18.41 -13.55 -9.38
N PRO A 133 17.14 -13.22 -9.04
CA PRO A 133 16.76 -13.02 -7.65
C PRO A 133 17.04 -14.28 -6.82
N TRP A 134 17.24 -14.12 -5.51
CA TRP A 134 17.42 -15.26 -4.59
C TRP A 134 16.22 -16.20 -4.63
N GLU A 135 15.03 -15.62 -4.54
CA GLU A 135 13.77 -16.30 -4.76
C GLU A 135 13.44 -16.19 -6.24
N GLY A 136 13.40 -17.31 -6.98
CA GLY A 136 13.10 -17.30 -8.42
C GLY A 136 11.72 -16.71 -8.78
N ILE A 137 11.53 -16.33 -10.04
CA ILE A 137 10.24 -15.92 -10.61
C ILE A 137 9.84 -16.88 -11.74
N ASN A 138 8.53 -17.12 -11.88
CA ASN A 138 8.02 -18.08 -12.88
C ASN A 138 7.87 -17.46 -14.27
N THR A 139 7.61 -16.15 -14.33
CA THR A 139 7.45 -15.40 -15.58
C THR A 139 8.11 -14.03 -15.44
N TYR A 140 8.59 -13.50 -16.56
CA TYR A 140 9.11 -12.13 -16.67
C TYR A 140 8.06 -11.16 -17.20
N GLU A 141 6.84 -11.63 -17.46
CA GLU A 141 5.69 -10.76 -17.67
C GLU A 141 5.36 -10.04 -16.37
N ASN A 142 5.00 -8.75 -16.46
CA ASN A 142 4.70 -7.91 -15.31
C ASN A 142 5.85 -7.83 -14.30
N CYS A 143 7.08 -7.82 -14.80
CA CYS A 143 8.28 -7.73 -13.98
C CYS A 143 9.25 -6.70 -14.56
N MET A 144 10.03 -6.09 -13.68
CA MET A 144 11.22 -5.32 -14.02
C MET A 144 12.44 -6.02 -13.40
N SER A 145 13.35 -6.49 -14.24
CA SER A 145 14.52 -7.26 -13.80
C SER A 145 15.78 -6.43 -13.99
N PHE A 146 16.62 -6.35 -12.97
CA PHE A 146 17.90 -5.64 -13.00
C PHE A 146 19.08 -6.62 -13.20
N LYS A 147 20.18 -6.10 -13.73
CA LYS A 147 21.41 -6.86 -14.03
C LYS A 147 22.04 -7.53 -12.82
N ASN A 148 21.88 -6.94 -11.63
CA ASN A 148 22.32 -7.49 -10.35
C ASN A 148 21.29 -8.46 -9.72
N GLY A 149 20.25 -8.85 -10.47
CA GLY A 149 19.21 -9.78 -10.05
C GLY A 149 18.12 -9.19 -9.17
N PHE A 150 18.20 -7.91 -8.77
CA PHE A 150 17.05 -7.26 -8.14
C PHE A 150 15.86 -7.32 -9.09
N THR A 151 14.70 -7.74 -8.59
CA THR A 151 13.53 -7.96 -9.43
C THR A 151 12.30 -7.35 -8.79
N VAL A 152 11.62 -6.48 -9.54
CA VAL A 152 10.32 -5.93 -9.19
C VAL A 152 9.26 -6.80 -9.84
N VAL A 153 8.33 -7.32 -9.05
CA VAL A 153 7.16 -8.07 -9.51
C VAL A 153 5.94 -7.17 -9.34
N PHE A 154 5.19 -6.93 -10.40
CA PHE A 154 3.97 -6.14 -10.33
C PHE A 154 2.84 -6.99 -9.74
N LEU A 155 2.07 -6.40 -8.83
CA LEU A 155 0.96 -7.06 -8.14
C LEU A 155 -0.33 -6.27 -8.37
N SER A 156 -1.40 -7.00 -8.68
CA SER A 156 -2.70 -6.41 -8.97
C SER A 156 -3.73 -6.94 -7.98
N ALA A 157 -4.57 -6.05 -7.43
CA ALA A 157 -5.71 -6.44 -6.61
C ALA A 157 -6.71 -7.32 -7.36
N ASP A 158 -6.89 -7.09 -8.67
CA ASP A 158 -7.76 -7.89 -9.54
C ASP A 158 -7.32 -9.35 -9.70
N ARG A 159 -6.04 -9.65 -9.42
CA ARG A 159 -5.48 -11.01 -9.45
C ARG A 159 -4.81 -11.37 -8.14
N ALA A 160 -5.51 -11.17 -7.02
CA ALA A 160 -4.98 -11.39 -5.68
C ALA A 160 -4.31 -12.77 -5.47
N ASP A 161 -4.81 -13.82 -6.12
CA ASP A 161 -4.26 -15.17 -5.96
C ASP A 161 -2.84 -15.33 -6.52
N THR A 162 -2.44 -14.51 -7.49
CA THR A 162 -1.07 -14.54 -8.02
C THR A 162 -0.04 -14.05 -7.01
N ALA A 163 -0.47 -13.28 -6.00
CA ALA A 163 0.40 -12.76 -4.96
C ALA A 163 0.63 -13.73 -3.80
N ARG A 164 -0.34 -14.61 -3.46
CA ARG A 164 -0.31 -15.45 -2.24
C ARG A 164 0.93 -16.36 -2.12
N GLY A 165 1.41 -16.86 -3.25
CA GLY A 165 2.58 -17.76 -3.30
C GLY A 165 3.94 -17.07 -3.28
N LEU A 166 3.98 -15.73 -3.27
CA LEU A 166 5.24 -15.01 -3.35
C LEU A 166 5.96 -14.94 -2.01
N ASN A 167 7.29 -15.03 -2.09
CA ASN A 167 8.23 -14.63 -1.05
C ASN A 167 8.93 -13.35 -1.52
N LEU A 168 8.69 -12.24 -0.84
CA LEU A 168 9.23 -10.92 -1.14
C LEU A 168 10.17 -10.46 -0.04
N ASP A 169 11.16 -9.66 -0.43
CA ASP A 169 12.03 -8.89 0.46
C ASP A 169 11.41 -7.54 0.82
N GLN A 170 10.60 -6.97 -0.07
CA GLN A 170 9.99 -5.66 0.09
C GLN A 170 8.61 -5.62 -0.58
N LEU A 171 7.78 -4.67 -0.15
CA LEU A 171 6.48 -4.39 -0.76
C LEU A 171 6.26 -2.88 -0.84
N PHE A 172 6.12 -2.37 -2.05
CA PHE A 172 5.68 -1.00 -2.31
C PHE A 172 4.26 -1.00 -2.86
N MET A 173 3.44 -0.04 -2.43
CA MET A 173 2.05 0.08 -2.88
C MET A 173 1.79 1.49 -3.37
N ASP A 174 1.29 1.60 -4.59
CA ASP A 174 0.88 2.88 -5.18
C ASP A 174 -0.64 3.01 -5.17
N GLU A 175 -1.11 4.21 -4.81
CA GLU A 175 -2.51 4.52 -4.53
C GLU A 175 -3.15 3.53 -3.56
N SER A 176 -2.48 3.27 -2.42
CA SER A 176 -2.92 2.25 -1.46
C SER A 176 -4.32 2.49 -0.90
N PHE A 177 -4.81 3.73 -0.84
CA PHE A 177 -6.20 4.01 -0.46
C PHE A 177 -7.23 3.28 -1.33
N ARG A 178 -6.90 2.95 -2.59
CA ARG A 178 -7.81 2.18 -3.46
C ARG A 178 -7.81 0.68 -3.15
N LEU A 179 -6.74 0.17 -2.53
CA LEU A 179 -6.65 -1.23 -2.14
C LEU A 179 -7.54 -1.52 -0.93
N LYS A 180 -8.21 -2.67 -0.93
CA LYS A 180 -8.95 -3.15 0.24
C LYS A 180 -7.98 -3.51 1.36
N GLU A 181 -8.28 -3.10 2.59
CA GLU A 181 -7.48 -3.48 3.77
C GLU A 181 -7.30 -5.00 3.89
N SER A 182 -8.35 -5.76 3.58
CA SER A 182 -8.29 -7.23 3.62
C SER A 182 -7.27 -7.80 2.62
N PHE A 183 -7.13 -7.21 1.43
CA PHE A 183 -6.13 -7.62 0.46
C PHE A 183 -4.72 -7.36 0.99
N TYR A 184 -4.50 -6.20 1.60
CA TYR A 184 -3.22 -5.89 2.26
C TYR A 184 -2.91 -6.85 3.41
N ASN A 185 -3.82 -6.99 4.38
CA ASN A 185 -3.57 -7.74 5.61
C ASN A 185 -3.48 -9.26 5.41
N THR A 186 -4.26 -9.81 4.48
CA THR A 186 -4.36 -11.27 4.30
C THR A 186 -3.46 -11.80 3.19
N VAL A 187 -3.11 -10.96 2.20
CA VAL A 187 -2.31 -11.37 1.05
C VAL A 187 -0.96 -10.64 1.05
N LEU A 188 -0.94 -9.34 0.74
CA LEU A 188 0.29 -8.63 0.40
C LEU A 188 1.29 -8.58 1.57
N ARG A 189 0.85 -8.18 2.76
CA ARG A 189 1.77 -8.05 3.90
C ARG A 189 2.42 -9.39 4.26
N LYS A 190 1.69 -10.50 4.10
CA LYS A 190 2.20 -11.82 4.46
C LYS A 190 3.30 -12.30 3.52
N THR A 191 3.39 -11.79 2.28
CA THR A 191 4.43 -12.19 1.32
C THR A 191 5.80 -11.64 1.67
N VAL A 192 5.90 -10.60 2.50
CA VAL A 192 7.17 -9.96 2.88
C VAL A 192 7.84 -10.75 4.01
N ARG A 193 8.74 -11.67 3.65
CA ARG A 193 9.38 -12.62 4.59
C ARG A 193 10.68 -13.26 4.08
N ALA A 194 11.15 -12.87 2.89
CA ALA A 194 12.25 -13.56 2.20
C ALA A 194 13.63 -13.24 2.78
N ASN A 195 14.62 -14.09 2.50
CA ASN A 195 16.06 -13.82 2.61
C ASN A 195 16.57 -13.23 3.93
N LYS A 196 16.10 -13.75 5.07
CA LYS A 196 16.48 -13.33 6.43
C LYS A 196 18.00 -13.15 6.67
N PHE A 197 18.84 -13.91 5.96
CA PHE A 197 20.29 -13.96 6.19
C PHE A 197 21.12 -13.30 5.09
N SER A 198 20.49 -12.55 4.18
CA SER A 198 21.18 -12.06 2.97
C SER A 198 21.70 -10.62 3.07
N TYR A 199 21.06 -9.75 3.88
CA TYR A 199 21.31 -8.31 3.82
C TYR A 199 21.87 -7.76 5.13
N LYS A 200 23.02 -7.08 5.04
CA LYS A 200 23.69 -6.41 6.15
C LYS A 200 23.68 -4.91 5.94
N ASP A 201 23.49 -4.16 7.01
CA ASP A 201 23.61 -2.70 6.96
C ASP A 201 25.05 -2.27 6.67
N ARG A 202 25.23 -1.32 5.75
CA ARG A 202 26.55 -0.80 5.34
C ARG A 202 27.11 0.21 6.33
N ARG A 203 26.27 0.78 7.22
CA ARG A 203 26.69 1.79 8.18
C ARG A 203 27.56 1.14 9.26
N LYS A 204 28.79 1.63 9.44
CA LYS A 204 29.84 1.04 10.31
C LYS A 204 29.39 0.69 11.75
N HIS A 205 28.47 1.47 12.31
CA HIS A 205 27.98 1.28 13.69
C HIS A 205 26.90 0.21 13.81
N ARG A 206 26.36 -0.25 12.68
CA ARG A 206 25.29 -1.25 12.60
C ARG A 206 25.95 -2.60 12.36
N LYS A 207 25.65 -3.58 13.21
CA LYS A 207 26.17 -4.95 13.11
C LYS A 207 25.00 -5.92 13.04
N GLY A 208 25.04 -6.85 12.09
CA GLY A 208 24.00 -7.86 11.92
C GLY A 208 23.43 -7.90 10.50
N LEU A 209 22.24 -8.48 10.39
CA LEU A 209 21.48 -8.71 9.16
C LEU A 209 20.25 -7.77 9.13
N ASN A 210 20.52 -6.50 9.41
CA ASN A 210 19.53 -5.46 9.73
C ASN A 210 19.56 -4.31 8.72
N HIS A 211 19.70 -4.63 7.43
CA HIS A 211 19.67 -3.62 6.38
C HIS A 211 18.32 -2.86 6.42
N PRO A 212 18.31 -1.52 6.44
CA PRO A 212 17.11 -0.70 6.68
C PRO A 212 16.02 -0.91 5.62
N LEU A 213 16.42 -1.21 4.38
CA LEU A 213 15.49 -1.47 3.28
C LEU A 213 14.94 -2.91 3.25
N HIS A 214 15.52 -3.85 4.00
CA HIS A 214 15.04 -5.23 4.00
C HIS A 214 13.74 -5.36 4.81
N TRP A 215 12.76 -6.13 4.33
CA TRP A 215 11.40 -6.22 4.89
C TRP A 215 10.66 -4.89 5.02
N LEU A 216 11.04 -3.92 4.21
CA LEU A 216 10.36 -2.64 4.10
C LEU A 216 8.99 -2.82 3.41
N ILE A 217 7.96 -2.24 4.04
CA ILE A 217 6.65 -2.05 3.43
C ILE A 217 6.39 -0.55 3.33
N ALA A 218 6.41 0.00 2.12
CA ALA A 218 6.14 1.41 1.89
C ALA A 218 4.86 1.59 1.06
N ASP A 219 4.08 2.61 1.35
CA ASP A 219 2.96 2.99 0.48
C ASP A 219 2.85 4.48 0.26
N PHE A 220 2.31 4.79 -0.92
CA PHE A 220 2.24 6.11 -1.48
C PHE A 220 0.78 6.33 -1.88
N THR A 221 0.13 7.27 -1.24
CA THR A 221 -1.32 7.37 -1.27
C THR A 221 -1.77 8.82 -1.10
N SER A 222 -3.06 9.09 -1.35
CA SER A 222 -3.70 10.38 -1.08
C SER A 222 -4.64 10.25 0.11
N ALA A 223 -5.33 11.34 0.44
CA ALA A 223 -6.39 11.37 1.44
C ALA A 223 -7.50 10.34 1.13
N ALA A 224 -8.05 9.73 2.20
CA ALA A 224 -9.14 8.79 2.09
C ALA A 224 -10.49 9.52 1.91
N TRP A 225 -11.28 9.05 0.94
CA TRP A 225 -12.64 9.52 0.68
C TRP A 225 -13.71 8.76 1.45
N THR A 226 -13.53 7.44 1.60
CA THR A 226 -14.53 6.56 2.22
C THR A 226 -13.96 5.90 3.48
N PRO A 227 -14.83 5.40 4.38
CA PRO A 227 -14.40 4.74 5.61
C PRO A 227 -13.49 3.53 5.35
N GLU A 228 -13.76 2.78 4.29
CA GLU A 228 -12.99 1.59 3.92
C GLU A 228 -11.56 1.93 3.49
N GLN A 229 -11.28 3.19 3.13
CA GLN A 229 -9.97 3.68 2.70
C GLN A 229 -9.13 4.20 3.87
N GLN A 230 -9.75 4.46 5.04
CA GLN A 230 -9.11 5.05 6.22
C GLN A 230 -8.01 4.15 6.82
N TRP A 231 -7.94 2.88 6.43
CA TRP A 231 -6.91 1.95 6.90
C TRP A 231 -5.47 2.44 6.63
N ILE A 232 -5.27 3.30 5.63
CA ILE A 232 -3.97 3.91 5.32
C ILE A 232 -3.44 4.77 6.48
N TYR A 233 -4.31 5.34 7.31
CA TYR A 233 -3.92 6.15 8.48
C TYR A 233 -3.51 5.31 9.68
N ARG A 234 -3.72 3.98 9.66
CA ARG A 234 -3.31 3.10 10.76
C ARG A 234 -1.81 3.14 11.00
N THR A 235 -1.00 3.42 9.97
CA THR A 235 0.45 3.62 10.13
C THR A 235 0.76 4.80 11.04
N GLU A 236 -0.03 5.89 10.99
CA GLU A 236 0.12 7.05 11.86
C GLU A 236 -0.16 6.69 13.33
N GLU A 237 -1.25 5.96 13.58
CA GLU A 237 -1.60 5.50 14.93
C GLU A 237 -0.57 4.52 15.50
N LEU A 238 0.05 3.68 14.64
CA LEU A 238 1.13 2.79 15.04
C LEU A 238 2.44 3.56 15.26
N MET A 239 2.74 4.60 14.48
CA MET A 239 3.89 5.48 14.67
C MET A 239 3.85 6.18 16.03
N LYS A 240 2.67 6.59 16.51
CA LYS A 240 2.52 7.16 17.87
C LYS A 240 2.92 6.17 18.96
N LYS A 241 2.75 4.86 18.73
CA LYS A 241 3.04 3.79 19.70
C LYS A 241 4.47 3.27 19.58
N ASP A 242 4.97 3.14 18.35
CA ASP A 242 6.29 2.60 18.03
C ASP A 242 6.90 3.33 16.82
N PRO A 243 7.47 4.53 17.04
CA PRO A 243 8.06 5.34 15.97
C PRO A 243 9.33 4.73 15.37
N GLN A 244 9.88 3.67 15.98
CA GLN A 244 11.04 2.98 15.43
C GLN A 244 10.66 2.04 14.28
N ARG A 245 9.43 1.51 14.27
CA ARG A 245 8.95 0.56 13.26
C ARG A 245 7.96 1.13 12.26
N TYR A 246 7.36 2.28 12.58
CA TYR A 246 6.31 2.89 11.79
C TYR A 246 6.62 4.36 11.52
N PHE A 247 6.40 4.79 10.28
CA PHE A 247 6.54 6.17 9.87
C PHE A 247 5.38 6.59 8.97
N PHE A 248 4.76 7.72 9.29
CA PHE A 248 3.71 8.33 8.50
C PHE A 248 4.08 9.79 8.27
N MET A 249 3.87 10.27 7.05
CA MET A 249 3.96 11.70 6.76
C MET A 249 2.90 12.14 5.78
N GLU A 250 2.55 13.42 5.89
CA GLU A 250 1.67 14.10 4.95
C GLU A 250 2.46 15.06 4.06
N SER A 251 1.95 15.29 2.85
CA SER A 251 2.51 16.27 1.93
C SER A 251 1.45 16.83 0.99
N THR A 252 1.66 18.06 0.55
CA THR A 252 0.81 18.78 -0.39
C THR A 252 1.64 19.25 -1.59
N PRO A 253 1.02 19.71 -2.67
CA PRO A 253 1.73 20.36 -3.78
C PRO A 253 2.58 21.56 -3.34
N TYR A 254 2.25 22.24 -2.23
CA TYR A 254 3.09 23.31 -1.67
C TYR A 254 4.50 22.83 -1.28
N ASP A 255 4.65 21.56 -0.88
CA ASP A 255 5.98 21.00 -0.60
C ASP A 255 6.80 20.78 -1.88
N ASN A 256 6.15 20.77 -3.04
CA ASN A 256 6.73 20.41 -4.33
C ASN A 256 6.69 21.54 -5.37
N LEU A 257 6.50 22.79 -4.96
CA LEU A 257 6.41 23.96 -5.84
C LEU A 257 7.57 24.04 -6.84
N MET A 258 8.79 23.65 -6.42
CA MET A 258 9.97 23.66 -7.29
C MET A 258 9.85 22.77 -8.54
N ASN A 259 8.94 21.80 -8.54
CA ASN A 259 8.70 20.87 -9.65
C ASN A 259 7.35 21.11 -10.34
N LEU A 260 6.58 22.12 -9.91
CA LEU A 260 5.26 22.44 -10.45
C LEU A 260 5.32 23.74 -11.26
N PRO A 261 4.44 23.92 -12.27
CA PRO A 261 4.25 25.22 -12.90
C PRO A 261 3.87 26.32 -11.89
N GLY A 262 4.25 27.57 -12.17
CA GLY A 262 4.18 28.66 -11.19
C GLY A 262 2.78 28.98 -10.63
N ASN A 263 1.72 28.76 -11.40
CA ASN A 263 0.31 28.95 -11.01
C ASN A 263 -0.46 27.62 -10.96
N TRP A 264 0.24 26.49 -10.81
CA TRP A 264 -0.36 25.17 -10.93
C TRP A 264 -1.47 24.92 -9.89
N ILE A 265 -1.27 25.35 -8.65
CA ILE A 265 -2.24 25.11 -7.57
C ILE A 265 -3.54 25.88 -7.84
N GLU A 266 -3.43 27.12 -8.31
CA GLU A 266 -4.55 27.97 -8.69
C GLU A 266 -5.29 27.39 -9.89
N SER A 267 -4.55 26.94 -10.92
CA SER A 267 -5.16 26.27 -12.08
C SER A 267 -5.89 24.98 -11.70
N GLU A 268 -5.36 24.19 -10.77
CA GLU A 268 -6.05 22.98 -10.28
C GLU A 268 -7.28 23.32 -9.43
N ARG A 269 -7.26 24.43 -8.67
CA ARG A 269 -8.46 24.93 -7.97
C ARG A 269 -9.54 25.33 -8.96
N GLU A 270 -9.19 26.05 -10.02
CA GLU A 270 -10.11 26.46 -11.08
C GLU A 270 -10.67 25.28 -11.88
N ALA A 271 -9.86 24.24 -12.10
CA ALA A 271 -10.26 23.04 -12.83
C ALA A 271 -11.09 22.04 -11.99
N SER A 272 -11.06 22.15 -10.66
CA SER A 272 -11.77 21.24 -9.77
C SER A 272 -13.28 21.50 -9.80
N GLU A 273 -14.08 20.43 -9.85
CA GLU A 273 -15.55 20.53 -9.89
C GLU A 273 -16.13 21.23 -8.66
N THR A 274 -15.48 21.06 -7.50
CA THR A 274 -15.87 21.69 -6.23
C THR A 274 -14.63 22.05 -5.43
N GLU A 275 -14.79 23.05 -4.55
CA GLU A 275 -13.75 23.41 -3.56
C GLU A 275 -13.36 22.22 -2.68
N MET A 276 -14.33 21.37 -2.31
CA MET A 276 -14.07 20.17 -1.52
C MET A 276 -13.20 19.16 -2.28
N ALA A 277 -13.45 18.95 -3.58
CA ALA A 277 -12.63 18.08 -4.40
C ALA A 277 -11.19 18.60 -4.51
N PHE A 278 -11.00 19.91 -4.67
CA PHE A 278 -9.69 20.55 -4.64
C PHE A 278 -8.98 20.32 -3.29
N GLU A 279 -9.67 20.60 -2.19
CA GLU A 279 -9.11 20.46 -0.84
C GLU A 279 -8.65 19.03 -0.54
N ILE A 280 -9.41 18.02 -0.99
CA ILE A 280 -9.10 16.61 -0.75
C ILE A 280 -8.03 16.10 -1.74
N GLU A 281 -8.25 16.24 -3.05
CA GLU A 281 -7.37 15.63 -4.07
C GLU A 281 -6.04 16.36 -4.20
N VAL A 282 -6.06 17.68 -4.10
CA VAL A 282 -4.88 18.52 -4.33
C VAL A 282 -4.22 18.85 -2.99
N LEU A 283 -4.96 19.48 -2.06
CA LEU A 283 -4.39 19.88 -0.76
C LEU A 283 -4.33 18.75 0.27
N ASN A 284 -4.76 17.54 -0.09
CA ASN A 284 -4.66 16.36 0.75
C ASN A 284 -5.37 16.51 2.10
N ARG A 285 -6.41 17.34 2.17
CA ARG A 285 -7.20 17.50 3.38
C ARG A 285 -7.94 16.21 3.67
N ARG A 286 -7.83 15.75 4.91
CA ARG A 286 -8.64 14.65 5.42
C ARG A 286 -10.09 15.12 5.48
N ILE A 287 -11.01 14.25 5.10
CA ILE A 287 -12.43 14.49 5.33
C ILE A 287 -12.68 14.36 6.83
N GLU A 288 -12.59 15.47 7.55
CA GLU A 288 -13.26 15.61 8.84
C GLU A 288 -14.75 15.76 8.59
N LYS A 289 -15.58 15.33 9.55
CA LYS A 289 -17.06 15.30 9.46
C LYS A 289 -17.60 16.45 8.60
N LEU A 290 -18.29 16.12 7.51
CA LEU A 290 -19.03 17.07 6.68
C LEU A 290 -19.88 17.98 7.59
N GLU A 291 -19.64 19.29 7.55
CA GLU A 291 -20.32 20.30 8.40
C GLU A 291 -21.85 20.25 8.25
N ASN A 292 -22.35 19.74 7.13
CA ASN A 292 -23.78 19.56 6.85
C ASN A 292 -24.19 18.09 6.65
N ALA A 293 -23.46 17.13 7.22
CA ALA A 293 -23.94 15.75 7.22
C ALA A 293 -25.17 15.62 8.13
N TYR A 294 -26.23 14.99 7.60
CA TYR A 294 -27.41 14.57 8.38
C TYR A 294 -27.04 13.83 9.68
N TYR A 295 -25.90 13.13 9.68
CA TYR A 295 -25.36 12.39 10.83
C TYR A 295 -24.01 12.95 11.30
N SER A 296 -23.96 14.24 11.62
CA SER A 296 -22.76 14.91 12.16
C SER A 296 -22.25 14.31 13.47
N GLY A 297 -23.06 13.53 14.19
CA GLY A 297 -22.64 12.75 15.36
C GLY A 297 -21.74 11.55 15.03
N LEU A 298 -21.82 11.01 13.81
CA LEU A 298 -21.15 9.77 13.42
C LEU A 298 -19.63 9.90 13.48
N SER A 299 -18.99 9.19 14.41
CA SER A 299 -17.53 9.09 14.50
C SER A 299 -17.12 7.66 14.22
N TYR A 300 -16.29 7.44 13.20
CA TYR A 300 -15.84 6.10 12.85
C TYR A 300 -15.11 5.42 14.01
N ALA A 301 -14.21 6.14 14.69
CA ALA A 301 -13.49 5.61 15.85
C ALA A 301 -14.40 5.17 17.03
N LYS A 302 -15.63 5.70 17.10
CA LYS A 302 -16.57 5.38 18.18
C LYS A 302 -17.67 4.41 17.76
N HIS A 303 -18.09 4.46 16.49
CA HIS A 303 -19.31 3.80 16.01
C HIS A 303 -19.03 2.66 15.01
N THR A 304 -17.77 2.30 14.76
CA THR A 304 -17.41 1.11 13.99
C THR A 304 -16.58 0.13 14.83
N TYR A 305 -16.61 -1.14 14.44
CA TYR A 305 -15.82 -2.20 15.05
C TYR A 305 -15.14 -3.02 13.95
N SER A 306 -14.02 -3.68 14.29
CA SER A 306 -13.17 -4.40 13.32
C SER A 306 -13.11 -5.92 13.53
N GLU A 307 -13.73 -6.42 14.59
CA GLU A 307 -13.66 -7.82 15.05
C GLU A 307 -14.72 -8.71 14.38
N MET A 308 -14.77 -8.71 13.04
CA MET A 308 -15.81 -9.44 12.31
C MET A 308 -15.54 -10.94 12.12
N TYR A 309 -14.27 -11.34 12.14
CA TYR A 309 -13.86 -12.71 11.85
C TYR A 309 -12.78 -13.18 12.80
N ASP A 310 -12.90 -14.42 13.22
CA ASP A 310 -11.87 -15.16 13.95
C ASP A 310 -11.25 -16.23 13.04
N TYR A 311 -10.01 -16.60 13.35
CA TYR A 311 -9.22 -17.57 12.61
C TYR A 311 -9.10 -18.85 13.41
N GLN A 312 -9.89 -19.86 13.06
CA GLN A 312 -9.82 -21.17 13.69
C GLN A 312 -9.08 -22.14 12.78
N PHE A 313 -8.11 -22.87 13.35
CA PHE A 313 -7.39 -23.90 12.64
C PHE A 313 -8.28 -25.14 12.50
N ASP A 314 -8.58 -25.55 11.27
CA ASP A 314 -9.31 -26.79 10.99
C ASP A 314 -8.29 -27.93 10.84
N ASP A 315 -8.27 -28.84 11.82
CA ASP A 315 -7.35 -29.98 11.86
C ASP A 315 -7.56 -30.97 10.71
N GLN A 316 -8.78 -31.07 10.16
CA GLN A 316 -9.08 -31.99 9.05
C GLN A 316 -8.61 -31.43 7.71
N LYS A 317 -8.78 -30.12 7.49
CA LYS A 317 -8.37 -29.44 6.25
C LYS A 317 -6.96 -28.86 6.30
N ARG A 318 -6.34 -28.85 7.50
CA ARG A 318 -5.04 -28.23 7.81
C ARG A 318 -4.93 -26.78 7.34
N LEU A 319 -6.04 -26.04 7.46
CA LEU A 319 -6.17 -24.66 7.00
C LEU A 319 -6.84 -23.81 8.07
N TYR A 320 -6.47 -22.53 8.14
CA TYR A 320 -7.21 -21.56 8.94
C TYR A 320 -8.50 -21.19 8.22
N ILE A 321 -9.63 -21.50 8.82
CA ILE A 321 -10.94 -21.14 8.30
C ILE A 321 -11.37 -19.83 8.93
N HIS A 322 -11.79 -18.91 8.08
CA HIS A 322 -12.43 -17.68 8.52
C HIS A 322 -13.82 -18.01 9.06
N LYS A 323 -14.00 -17.91 10.37
CA LYS A 323 -15.32 -17.99 10.98
C LYS A 323 -15.78 -16.57 11.28
N ARG A 324 -16.97 -16.23 10.80
CA ARG A 324 -17.61 -14.96 11.12
C ARG A 324 -18.04 -15.01 12.60
N THR A 325 -17.59 -14.03 13.39
CA THR A 325 -17.77 -13.99 14.86
C THR A 325 -18.40 -12.70 15.37
N ASP A 326 -18.69 -11.75 14.48
CA ASP A 326 -19.43 -10.52 14.81
C ASP A 326 -20.89 -10.75 15.22
N TYR A 327 -21.43 -11.95 14.99
CA TYR A 327 -22.80 -12.29 15.36
C TYR A 327 -22.95 -13.74 15.83
N ASP A 328 -23.95 -13.95 16.69
CA ASP A 328 -24.37 -15.22 17.23
C ASP A 328 -25.44 -15.84 16.33
N VAL A 329 -25.15 -17.05 15.82
CA VAL A 329 -26.04 -17.77 14.91
C VAL A 329 -27.34 -18.27 15.55
N LEU A 330 -27.44 -18.23 16.89
CA LEU A 330 -28.60 -18.69 17.66
C LEU A 330 -29.44 -17.53 18.21
N LYS A 331 -29.02 -16.28 18.01
CA LYS A 331 -29.75 -15.09 18.48
C LYS A 331 -30.47 -14.41 17.33
N PRO A 332 -31.66 -13.82 17.56
CA PRO A 332 -32.40 -13.14 16.51
C PRO A 332 -31.57 -12.11 15.73
N LEU A 333 -31.88 -11.94 14.46
CA LEU A 333 -31.38 -10.86 13.62
C LEU A 333 -32.46 -9.80 13.47
N ASP A 334 -32.06 -8.54 13.60
CA ASP A 334 -32.87 -7.39 13.24
C ASP A 334 -32.55 -6.99 11.81
N ILE A 335 -33.56 -6.90 10.96
CA ILE A 335 -33.39 -6.49 9.57
C ILE A 335 -34.20 -5.23 9.28
N SER A 336 -33.59 -4.31 8.56
CA SER A 336 -34.25 -3.13 8.00
C SER A 336 -34.04 -3.11 6.50
N LEU A 337 -35.10 -2.82 5.75
CA LEU A 337 -35.13 -2.87 4.30
C LEU A 337 -35.51 -1.50 3.75
N ASP A 338 -34.83 -1.08 2.69
CA ASP A 338 -35.21 0.09 1.89
C ASP A 338 -35.43 -0.33 0.44
N PHE A 339 -36.67 -0.13 -0.01
CA PHE A 339 -37.15 -0.52 -1.33
C PHE A 339 -37.13 0.68 -2.27
N ASN A 340 -36.14 0.74 -3.15
CA ASN A 340 -36.04 1.76 -4.19
C ASN A 340 -35.84 1.14 -5.57
N ALA A 341 -36.42 1.77 -6.60
CA ALA A 341 -36.35 1.32 -8.00
C ALA A 341 -34.91 1.35 -8.56
N SER A 342 -34.06 2.21 -8.04
CA SER A 342 -32.66 2.34 -8.49
C SER A 342 -31.74 1.31 -7.81
N PHE A 343 -32.03 0.96 -6.56
CA PHE A 343 -31.39 -0.11 -5.82
C PHE A 343 -32.24 -0.49 -4.61
N THR A 344 -32.18 -1.73 -4.17
CA THR A 344 -32.82 -2.17 -2.92
C THR A 344 -31.74 -2.60 -1.94
N CYS A 345 -31.84 -2.22 -0.68
CA CYS A 345 -30.88 -2.62 0.35
C CYS A 345 -31.53 -3.18 1.60
N MET A 346 -30.74 -3.94 2.36
CA MET A 346 -31.07 -4.53 3.64
C MET A 346 -29.89 -4.28 4.58
N VAL A 347 -30.17 -3.71 5.74
CA VAL A 347 -29.24 -3.66 6.85
C VAL A 347 -29.58 -4.79 7.80
N VAL A 348 -28.57 -5.55 8.22
CA VAL A 348 -28.70 -6.63 9.20
C VAL A 348 -27.98 -6.20 10.47
N ALA A 349 -28.67 -6.31 11.60
CA ALA A 349 -28.16 -5.99 12.91
C ALA A 349 -28.41 -7.14 13.89
N GLN A 350 -27.67 -7.14 14.98
CA GLN A 350 -27.89 -8.04 16.10
C GLN A 350 -27.53 -7.34 17.41
N GLU A 351 -28.37 -7.52 18.42
CA GLU A 351 -28.11 -7.02 19.77
C GLU A 351 -26.89 -7.71 20.39
N SER A 352 -26.01 -6.89 20.97
CA SER A 352 -24.83 -7.34 21.71
C SER A 352 -24.69 -6.51 22.99
N ASN A 353 -24.93 -7.13 24.15
CA ASN A 353 -24.87 -6.48 25.47
C ASN A 353 -25.75 -5.22 25.59
N LYS A 354 -25.17 -4.03 25.37
CA LYS A 354 -25.82 -2.71 25.53
C LYS A 354 -25.89 -1.92 24.22
N GLU A 355 -25.66 -2.58 23.09
CA GLU A 355 -25.61 -1.96 21.78
C GLU A 355 -26.28 -2.83 20.73
N LEU A 356 -26.90 -2.19 19.73
CA LEU A 356 -27.34 -2.85 18.51
C LEU A 356 -26.22 -2.73 17.48
N ARG A 357 -25.61 -3.85 17.09
CA ARG A 357 -24.51 -3.84 16.13
C ARG A 357 -25.05 -4.08 14.74
N PHE A 358 -24.74 -3.17 13.82
CA PHE A 358 -24.92 -3.43 12.39
C PHE A 358 -23.83 -4.38 11.93
N ILE A 359 -24.24 -5.61 11.59
CA ILE A 359 -23.33 -6.67 11.19
C ILE A 359 -23.19 -6.75 9.68
N ASP A 360 -24.19 -6.36 8.90
CA ASP A 360 -24.14 -6.53 7.46
C ASP A 360 -24.97 -5.50 6.70
N ASN A 361 -24.58 -5.28 5.45
CA ASN A 361 -25.30 -4.44 4.49
C ASN A 361 -25.39 -5.16 3.14
N LEU A 362 -26.58 -5.64 2.81
CA LEU A 362 -26.85 -6.29 1.53
C LEU A 362 -27.52 -5.29 0.60
N PHE A 363 -27.18 -5.29 -0.68
CA PHE A 363 -27.87 -4.47 -1.67
C PHE A 363 -27.86 -5.10 -3.05
N VAL A 364 -28.89 -4.81 -3.84
CA VAL A 364 -29.05 -5.25 -5.23
C VAL A 364 -29.41 -4.04 -6.08
N LYS A 365 -28.64 -3.82 -7.16
CA LYS A 365 -28.86 -2.74 -8.13
C LYS A 365 -29.44 -3.22 -9.46
N LYS A 366 -29.23 -4.50 -9.79
CA LYS A 366 -29.70 -5.15 -11.01
C LYS A 366 -29.97 -6.62 -10.73
N SER A 367 -31.02 -7.17 -11.32
CA SER A 367 -31.36 -8.59 -11.25
C SER A 367 -32.23 -9.00 -12.43
N ASP A 368 -32.19 -10.29 -12.77
CA ASP A 368 -33.10 -10.92 -13.73
C ASP A 368 -34.49 -11.20 -13.12
N SER A 369 -34.62 -11.13 -11.78
CA SER A 369 -35.89 -11.13 -11.04
C SER A 369 -36.16 -9.75 -10.43
N THR A 370 -37.18 -9.61 -9.58
CA THR A 370 -37.34 -8.36 -8.83
C THR A 370 -36.14 -8.13 -7.91
N LEU A 371 -35.77 -6.86 -7.69
CA LEU A 371 -34.66 -6.49 -6.81
C LEU A 371 -34.86 -7.01 -5.38
N VAL A 372 -36.12 -7.05 -4.92
CA VAL A 372 -36.53 -7.56 -3.61
C VAL A 372 -36.29 -9.06 -3.50
N GLU A 373 -36.74 -9.85 -4.48
CA GLU A 373 -36.52 -11.30 -4.48
C GLU A 373 -35.03 -11.64 -4.53
N ALA A 374 -34.27 -10.91 -5.33
CA ALA A 374 -32.82 -11.07 -5.43
C ALA A 374 -32.13 -10.79 -4.09
N LEU A 375 -32.54 -9.71 -3.41
CA LEU A 375 -32.02 -9.35 -2.09
C LEU A 375 -32.40 -10.40 -1.03
N GLY A 376 -33.64 -10.87 -1.03
CA GLY A 376 -34.11 -11.94 -0.13
C GLY A 376 -33.34 -13.24 -0.34
N LYS A 377 -33.13 -13.66 -1.59
CA LYS A 377 -32.31 -14.83 -1.93
C LYS A 377 -30.86 -14.66 -1.46
N ALA A 378 -30.28 -13.47 -1.63
CA ALA A 378 -28.93 -13.19 -1.15
C ALA A 378 -28.83 -13.28 0.38
N PHE A 379 -29.82 -12.75 1.10
CA PHE A 379 -29.90 -12.86 2.56
C PHE A 379 -30.01 -14.32 3.01
N CYS A 380 -31.00 -15.07 2.53
CA CYS A 380 -31.21 -16.47 2.92
C CYS A 380 -29.99 -17.35 2.61
N LYS A 381 -29.30 -17.09 1.49
CA LYS A 381 -28.05 -17.79 1.16
C LYS A 381 -26.94 -17.47 2.16
N LYS A 382 -26.72 -16.19 2.46
CA LYS A 382 -25.64 -15.72 3.35
C LYS A 382 -25.84 -16.14 4.80
N TYR A 383 -27.08 -16.12 5.27
CA TYR A 383 -27.48 -16.48 6.63
C TYR A 383 -28.07 -17.89 6.72
N SER A 384 -27.74 -18.79 5.80
CA SER A 384 -28.24 -20.17 5.77
C SER A 384 -27.86 -21.01 6.99
N ALA A 385 -26.80 -20.62 7.71
CA ALA A 385 -26.38 -21.27 8.96
C ALA A 385 -27.05 -20.71 10.22
N HIS A 386 -27.80 -19.61 10.09
CA HIS A 386 -28.57 -18.99 11.16
C HIS A 386 -29.79 -19.87 11.50
N ARG A 387 -30.12 -20.01 12.79
CA ARG A 387 -31.12 -20.96 13.27
C ARG A 387 -32.28 -20.29 13.98
#